data_AF-A0A5A9GDT1-F1
#
_entry.id   AF-A0A5A9GDT1-F1
#
_cell.length_a   1.000
_cell.length_b   1.000
_cell.length_c   1.000
_cell.angle_alpha   90.00
_cell.angle_beta   90.00
_cell.angle_gamma   90.00
#
_symmetry.space_group_name_H-M   'P 1'
#
loop_
_entity.id
_entity.type
_entity.pdbx_description
1 polymer ?
#
loop_
_entity_poly.entity_id
_entity_poly.type
_entity_poly.pdbx_seq_one_letter_code
_entity_poly.pdbx_strand_id
1 'polypeptide(L)'
;MNIIQAIFALALMGMVVAGGIQYVNPSAMAKSRVASQADSGFSVLEGAYRSRQASGAAAPAADGWQAALFPVFGTMPAAVSGLSWSYGVQVEGNWFCLSGPLSGASAGDPVMGALTFLATRRPEGLYEVTRSCGGVGGEPAGTVAATLWMQRAAR
;
A
#
# COMPACT_ATOMS: atom_id res chain seq x y z
N MET A 1 -4.97 -56.82 19.11
CA MET A 1 -4.71 -55.51 18.48
C MET A 1 -3.25 -55.18 18.77
N ASN A 2 -2.40 -55.19 17.74
CA ASN A 2 -0.94 -55.23 17.91
C ASN A 2 -0.40 -53.83 18.25
N ILE A 3 0.43 -53.74 19.29
CA ILE A 3 1.12 -52.51 19.75
C ILE A 3 1.78 -51.76 18.57
N ILE A 4 2.25 -52.49 17.57
CA ILE A 4 2.84 -51.95 16.34
C ILE A 4 1.87 -51.03 15.59
N GLN A 5 0.58 -51.37 15.50
CA GLN A 5 -0.43 -50.53 14.83
C GLN A 5 -0.69 -49.22 15.59
N ALA A 6 -0.63 -49.26 16.93
CA ALA A 6 -0.79 -48.05 17.75
C ALA A 6 0.38 -47.08 17.57
N ILE A 7 1.61 -47.60 17.45
CA ILE A 7 2.81 -46.78 17.22
C ILE A 7 2.77 -46.12 15.84
N PHE A 8 2.35 -46.85 14.80
CA PHE A 8 2.18 -46.29 13.47
C PHE A 8 1.10 -45.20 13.41
N ALA A 9 -0.02 -45.41 14.10
CA ALA A 9 -1.08 -44.40 14.18
C ALA A 9 -0.59 -43.11 14.87
N LEU A 10 0.15 -43.24 15.97
CA LEU A 10 0.72 -42.09 16.69
C LEU A 10 1.77 -41.35 15.85
N ALA A 11 2.63 -42.08 15.13
CA ALA A 11 3.62 -41.47 14.24
C ALA A 11 2.99 -40.71 13.07
N LEU A 12 1.93 -41.28 12.47
CA LEU A 12 1.18 -40.64 11.39
C LEU A 12 0.45 -39.37 11.87
N MET A 13 -0.16 -39.40 13.07
CA MET A 13 -0.78 -38.21 13.65
C MET A 13 0.26 -37.12 13.93
N GLY A 14 1.46 -37.47 14.41
CA GLY A 14 2.56 -36.52 14.63
C GLY A 14 3.03 -35.83 13.35
N MET A 15 3.14 -36.56 12.24
CA MET A 15 3.53 -35.98 10.94
C MET A 15 2.46 -35.03 10.38
N VAL A 16 1.18 -35.35 10.56
CA VAL A 16 0.07 -34.48 10.10
C VAL A 16 0.03 -33.18 10.89
N VAL A 17 0.28 -33.24 12.21
CA VAL A 17 0.34 -32.04 13.05
C VAL A 17 1.57 -31.19 12.70
N ALA A 18 2.74 -31.80 12.47
CA ALA A 18 3.95 -31.08 12.08
C ALA A 18 3.85 -30.46 10.66
N GLY A 19 3.19 -31.14 9.72
CA GLY A 19 2.94 -30.61 8.37
C GLY A 19 1.80 -29.59 8.28
N GLY A 20 0.92 -29.55 9.28
CA GLY A 20 -0.25 -28.65 9.33
C GLY A 20 0.02 -27.29 9.97
N ILE A 21 1.15 -27.12 10.66
CA ILE A 21 1.57 -25.79 11.17
C ILE A 21 2.14 -25.03 9.98
N GLN A 22 1.26 -24.37 9.22
CA GLN A 22 1.67 -23.33 8.29
C GLN A 22 2.31 -22.21 9.13
N TYR A 23 3.65 -22.18 9.18
CA TYR A 23 4.40 -21.05 9.70
C TYR A 23 4.15 -19.85 8.78
N VAL A 24 3.04 -19.15 9.01
CA VAL A 24 2.77 -17.88 8.34
C VAL A 24 3.73 -16.88 8.95
N ASN A 25 4.74 -16.48 8.18
CA ASN A 25 5.72 -15.50 8.62
C ASN A 25 4.97 -14.20 8.99
N PRO A 26 5.03 -13.72 10.24
CA PRO A 26 4.32 -12.51 10.67
C PRO A 26 4.66 -11.29 9.82
N SER A 27 5.88 -11.22 9.27
CA SER A 27 6.29 -10.14 8.37
C SER A 27 5.56 -10.18 7.02
N ALA A 28 5.21 -11.37 6.52
CA ALA A 28 4.44 -11.54 5.29
C ALA A 28 2.98 -11.08 5.48
N MET A 29 2.39 -11.34 6.65
CA MET A 29 1.06 -10.83 7.02
C MET A 29 1.06 -9.30 7.12
N ALA A 30 2.07 -8.71 7.78
CA ALA A 30 2.22 -7.27 7.86
C ALA A 30 2.37 -6.62 6.48
N LYS A 31 3.24 -7.17 5.62
CA LYS A 31 3.42 -6.72 4.24
C LYS A 31 2.10 -6.77 3.44
N SER A 32 1.40 -7.90 3.50
CA SER A 32 0.13 -8.10 2.78
C SER A 32 -0.95 -7.12 3.25
N ARG A 33 -1.03 -6.90 4.57
CA ARG A 33 -1.97 -5.93 5.14
C ARG A 33 -1.67 -4.50 4.70
N VAL A 34 -0.41 -4.07 4.78
CA VAL A 34 0.00 -2.72 4.35
C VAL A 34 -0.27 -2.53 2.86
N ALA A 35 0.10 -3.51 2.03
CA ALA A 35 -0.16 -3.46 0.59
C ALA A 35 -1.66 -3.36 0.29
N SER A 36 -2.49 -4.16 0.95
CA SER A 36 -3.95 -4.15 0.74
C SER A 36 -4.59 -2.84 1.21
N GLN A 37 -4.16 -2.30 2.35
CA GLN A 37 -4.66 -1.03 2.86
C GLN A 37 -4.24 0.15 1.97
N ALA A 38 -2.99 0.18 1.53
CA ALA A 38 -2.49 1.21 0.63
C ALA A 38 -3.18 1.13 -0.73
N ASP A 39 -3.33 -0.06 -1.32
CA ASP A 39 -4.00 -0.24 -2.61
C ASP A 39 -5.49 0.16 -2.55
N SER A 40 -6.20 -0.30 -1.53
CA SER A 40 -7.58 0.13 -1.28
C SER A 40 -7.66 1.65 -1.08
N GLY A 41 -6.70 2.24 -0.37
CA GLY A 41 -6.66 3.68 -0.13
C GLY A 41 -6.48 4.48 -1.41
N PHE A 42 -5.51 4.10 -2.24
CA PHE A 42 -5.29 4.70 -3.56
C PHE A 42 -6.50 4.56 -4.48
N SER A 43 -7.15 3.39 -4.51
CA SER A 43 -8.36 3.18 -5.32
C SER A 43 -9.53 4.06 -4.87
N VAL A 44 -9.71 4.25 -3.56
CA VAL A 44 -10.74 5.13 -3.00
C VAL A 44 -10.45 6.60 -3.35
N LEU A 45 -9.19 7.04 -3.20
CA LEU A 45 -8.76 8.40 -3.54
C LEU A 45 -8.93 8.68 -5.03
N GLU A 46 -8.50 7.73 -5.88
CA GLU A 46 -8.66 7.80 -7.32
C GLU A 46 -10.14 7.88 -7.72
N GLY A 47 -10.99 7.03 -7.13
CA GLY A 47 -12.42 7.04 -7.36
C GLY A 47 -13.08 8.37 -6.98
N ALA A 48 -12.76 8.90 -5.80
CA ALA A 48 -13.30 10.19 -5.34
C ALA A 48 -12.84 11.36 -6.22
N TYR A 49 -11.56 11.37 -6.61
CA TYR A 49 -11.03 12.38 -7.52
C TYR A 49 -11.72 12.35 -8.89
N ARG A 50 -11.86 11.17 -9.49
CA ARG A 50 -12.54 11.00 -10.79
C ARG A 50 -14.03 11.34 -10.70
N SER A 51 -14.70 11.00 -9.60
CA SER A 51 -16.10 11.34 -9.37
C SER A 51 -16.30 12.86 -9.28
N ARG A 52 -15.41 13.58 -8.59
CA ARG A 52 -15.39 15.04 -8.56
C ARG A 52 -15.17 15.64 -9.95
N GLN A 53 -14.24 15.10 -10.74
CA GLN A 53 -14.05 15.57 -12.11
C GLN A 53 -15.29 15.32 -12.99
N ALA A 54 -15.95 14.17 -12.82
CA ALA A 54 -17.17 13.83 -13.55
C ALA A 54 -18.35 14.75 -13.21
N SER A 55 -18.35 15.38 -12.02
CA SER A 55 -19.33 16.42 -11.66
C SER A 55 -19.02 17.79 -12.27
N GLY A 56 -17.95 17.91 -13.07
CA GLY A 56 -17.49 19.18 -13.65
C GLY A 56 -16.75 20.10 -12.68
N ALA A 57 -16.43 19.64 -11.47
CA ALA A 57 -15.69 20.43 -10.51
C ALA A 57 -14.18 20.42 -10.83
N ALA A 58 -13.52 21.56 -10.60
CA ALA A 58 -12.07 21.66 -10.73
C ALA A 58 -11.35 20.72 -9.75
N ALA A 59 -10.11 20.36 -10.10
CA ALA A 59 -9.23 19.60 -9.22
C ALA A 59 -9.09 20.30 -7.86
N PRO A 60 -9.02 19.56 -6.74
CA PRO A 60 -8.86 20.14 -5.43
C PRO A 60 -7.53 20.89 -5.29
N ALA A 61 -7.50 21.89 -4.41
CA ALA A 61 -6.26 22.52 -3.95
C ALA A 61 -5.51 21.59 -2.97
N ALA A 62 -4.19 21.77 -2.88
CA ALA A 62 -3.30 20.89 -2.09
C ALA A 62 -3.59 20.89 -0.59
N ASP A 63 -4.06 22.00 -0.04
CA ASP A 63 -4.41 22.21 1.37
C ASP A 63 -5.86 21.81 1.70
N GLY A 64 -6.78 21.94 0.73
CA GLY A 64 -8.21 21.70 0.90
C GLY A 64 -8.73 20.37 0.36
N TRP A 65 -7.85 19.47 -0.11
CA TRP A 65 -8.27 18.30 -0.89
C TRP A 65 -9.20 17.34 -0.15
N GLN A 66 -8.98 17.15 1.16
CA GLN A 66 -9.79 16.22 1.94
C GLN A 66 -11.24 16.69 2.02
N ALA A 67 -11.47 17.96 2.36
CA ALA A 67 -12.81 18.55 2.41
C ALA A 67 -13.47 18.66 1.03
N ALA A 68 -12.65 18.80 -0.01
CA ALA A 68 -13.10 18.86 -1.40
C ALA A 68 -13.55 17.49 -1.94
N LEU A 69 -12.97 16.39 -1.48
CA LEU A 69 -13.31 15.04 -1.92
C LEU A 69 -14.29 14.33 -1.00
N PHE A 70 -14.21 14.58 0.31
CA PHE A 70 -14.94 13.83 1.32
C PHE A 70 -15.81 14.72 2.19
N PRO A 71 -17.01 14.26 2.58
CA PRO A 71 -17.62 12.96 2.26
C PRO A 71 -18.36 12.90 0.91
N VAL A 72 -18.34 13.98 0.12
CA VAL A 72 -19.23 14.14 -1.04
C VAL A 72 -18.98 13.12 -2.16
N PHE A 73 -17.72 12.83 -2.48
CA PHE A 73 -17.33 11.97 -3.60
C PHE A 73 -16.77 10.61 -3.15
N GLY A 74 -16.83 10.30 -1.85
CA GLY A 74 -16.38 9.03 -1.29
C GLY A 74 -16.17 9.09 0.22
N THR A 75 -15.43 8.12 0.75
CA THR A 75 -15.03 8.06 2.16
C THR A 75 -13.51 8.21 2.29
N MET A 76 -13.04 8.90 3.33
CA MET A 76 -11.61 8.98 3.60
C MET A 76 -11.05 7.55 3.77
N PRO A 77 -9.95 7.19 3.07
CA PRO A 77 -9.36 5.88 3.21
C PRO A 77 -8.87 5.65 4.64
N ALA A 78 -8.87 4.39 5.07
CA ALA A 78 -8.35 4.02 6.38
C ALA A 78 -6.88 4.46 6.54
N ALA A 79 -6.52 4.85 7.75
CA ALA A 79 -5.13 5.13 8.08
C ALA A 79 -4.29 3.86 7.89
N VAL A 80 -3.16 4.01 7.19
CA VAL A 80 -2.15 2.95 7.06
C VAL A 80 -1.13 3.17 8.17
N SER A 81 -0.85 2.13 8.96
CA SER A 81 -0.02 2.26 10.16
C SER A 81 1.34 2.90 9.86
N GLY A 82 1.64 4.02 10.52
CA GLY A 82 2.91 4.74 10.38
C GLY A 82 3.05 5.56 9.09
N LEU A 83 2.00 5.65 8.26
CA LEU A 83 2.00 6.40 7.01
C LEU A 83 0.85 7.42 6.98
N SER A 84 1.03 8.47 6.19
CA SER A 84 0.05 9.55 6.03
C SER A 84 -0.26 9.80 4.56
N TRP A 85 -1.53 10.11 4.29
CA TRP A 85 -2.00 10.51 2.98
C TRP A 85 -1.74 12.00 2.78
N SER A 86 -1.17 12.34 1.63
CA SER A 86 -0.97 13.70 1.17
C SER A 86 -1.40 13.81 -0.29
N TYR A 87 -1.69 15.03 -0.72
CA TYR A 87 -2.04 15.34 -2.09
C TYR A 87 -1.24 16.56 -2.52
N GLY A 88 -0.78 16.55 -3.76
CA GLY A 88 -0.01 17.64 -4.33
C GLY A 88 -0.49 17.99 -5.72
N VAL A 89 -0.32 19.27 -6.03
CA VAL A 89 -0.60 19.88 -7.33
C VAL A 89 0.71 20.45 -7.83
N GLN A 90 1.20 19.93 -8.94
CA GLN A 90 2.45 20.35 -9.57
C GLN A 90 2.22 20.59 -11.07
N VAL A 91 3.23 21.14 -11.76
CA VAL A 91 3.16 21.39 -13.21
C VAL A 91 3.03 20.09 -13.98
N GLU A 92 3.70 19.04 -13.49
CA GLU A 92 3.64 17.68 -14.01
C GLU A 92 2.27 17.04 -13.80
N GLY A 93 1.47 17.57 -12.87
CA GLY A 93 0.08 17.21 -12.63
C GLY A 93 -0.23 16.95 -11.16
N ASN A 94 -1.34 16.25 -10.93
CA ASN A 94 -1.91 16.04 -9.60
C ASN A 94 -1.61 14.62 -9.11
N TRP A 95 -1.29 14.48 -7.83
CA TRP A 95 -0.93 13.19 -7.26
C TRP A 95 -1.43 13.01 -5.83
N PHE A 96 -1.68 11.76 -5.47
CA PHE A 96 -1.82 11.32 -4.08
C PHE A 96 -0.55 10.60 -3.65
N CYS A 97 -0.14 10.81 -2.42
CA CYS A 97 1.04 10.15 -1.88
C CYS A 97 0.76 9.57 -0.50
N LEU A 98 1.27 8.37 -0.29
CA LEU A 98 1.34 7.73 1.02
C LEU A 98 2.79 7.76 1.48
N SER A 99 3.10 8.48 2.55
CA SER A 99 4.47 8.64 3.02
C SER A 99 4.62 8.51 4.52
N GLY A 100 5.83 8.18 4.95
CA GLY A 100 6.16 8.09 6.37
C GLY A 100 7.56 7.56 6.62
N PRO A 101 7.98 7.51 7.90
CA PRO A 101 9.29 6.99 8.28
C PRO A 101 9.39 5.49 8.05
N LEU A 102 10.57 5.03 7.69
CA LEU A 102 10.92 3.61 7.69
C LEU A 102 11.43 3.22 9.08
N SER A 103 11.06 2.04 9.53
CA SER A 103 11.34 1.53 10.87
C SER A 103 12.69 0.80 11.00
N GLY A 104 13.56 0.88 9.98
CA GLY A 104 14.87 0.22 9.96
C GLY A 104 15.62 0.39 8.64
N ALA A 105 16.60 -0.49 8.38
CA ALA A 105 17.35 -0.49 7.12
C ALA A 105 16.44 -0.81 5.92
N SER A 106 16.49 0.04 4.89
CA SER A 106 15.53 0.09 3.77
C SER A 106 15.27 -1.24 3.06
N ALA A 107 16.25 -2.15 3.03
CA ALA A 107 16.17 -3.42 2.30
C ALA A 107 15.28 -4.49 2.96
N GLY A 108 14.95 -4.36 4.26
CA GLY A 108 14.17 -5.35 5.02
C GLY A 108 12.83 -4.86 5.56
N ASP A 109 12.47 -3.58 5.33
CA ASP A 109 11.27 -3.01 5.92
C ASP A 109 10.00 -3.53 5.19
N PRO A 110 9.01 -4.10 5.92
CA PRO A 110 7.79 -4.66 5.32
C PRO A 110 6.96 -3.59 4.60
N VAL A 111 7.05 -2.32 4.99
CA VAL A 111 6.38 -1.20 4.34
C VAL A 111 7.00 -0.92 2.99
N MET A 112 8.34 -0.86 2.91
CA MET A 112 9.04 -0.71 1.63
C MET A 112 8.65 -1.83 0.67
N GLY A 113 8.77 -3.08 1.13
CA GLY A 113 8.41 -4.24 0.33
C GLY A 113 6.94 -4.25 -0.11
N ALA A 114 6.02 -3.74 0.71
CA ALA A 114 4.60 -3.63 0.37
C ALA A 114 4.37 -2.58 -0.73
N LEU A 115 4.91 -1.37 -0.56
CA LEU A 115 4.72 -0.27 -1.50
C LEU A 115 5.39 -0.54 -2.85
N THR A 116 6.59 -1.13 -2.87
CA THR A 116 7.25 -1.56 -4.11
C THR A 116 6.47 -2.67 -4.80
N PHE A 117 5.88 -3.60 -4.05
CA PHE A 117 5.04 -4.65 -4.64
C PHE A 117 3.81 -4.06 -5.34
N LEU A 118 3.23 -2.98 -4.82
CA LEU A 118 2.11 -2.30 -5.49
C LEU A 118 2.47 -1.69 -6.84
N ALA A 119 3.74 -1.32 -7.05
CA ALA A 119 4.19 -0.82 -8.36
C ALA A 119 3.95 -1.85 -9.47
N THR A 120 3.99 -3.15 -9.16
CA THR A 120 3.72 -4.22 -10.13
C THR A 120 2.25 -4.33 -10.53
N ARG A 121 1.33 -3.74 -9.75
CA ARG A 121 -0.12 -3.81 -9.96
C ARG A 121 -0.71 -2.54 -10.56
N ARG A 122 0.07 -1.47 -10.64
CA ARG A 122 -0.37 -0.16 -11.11
C ARG A 122 0.24 0.15 -12.48
N PRO A 123 -0.42 0.97 -13.30
CA PRO A 123 0.11 1.33 -14.62
C PRO A 123 1.51 1.97 -14.50
N GLU A 124 2.42 1.55 -15.38
CA GLU A 124 3.77 2.12 -15.46
C GLU A 124 3.71 3.63 -15.69
N GLY A 125 4.61 4.36 -15.03
CA GLY A 125 4.71 5.81 -15.15
C GLY A 125 3.68 6.62 -14.34
N LEU A 126 2.68 5.98 -13.71
CA LEU A 126 1.72 6.66 -12.82
C LEU A 126 1.95 6.36 -11.34
N TYR A 127 2.68 5.30 -11.00
CA TYR A 127 3.00 4.97 -9.62
C TYR A 127 4.52 4.88 -9.41
N GLU A 128 5.01 5.60 -8.39
CA GLU A 128 6.44 5.67 -8.07
C GLU A 128 6.67 5.52 -6.57
N VAL A 129 7.70 4.78 -6.18
CA VAL A 129 8.13 4.65 -4.78
C VAL A 129 9.50 5.28 -4.63
N THR A 130 9.57 6.37 -3.86
CA THR A 130 10.72 7.26 -3.71
C THR A 130 10.91 7.63 -2.25
N ARG A 131 11.90 8.47 -1.95
CA ARG A 131 12.06 9.07 -0.61
C ARG A 131 11.03 10.17 -0.29
N SER A 132 10.50 10.84 -1.31
CA SER A 132 9.62 12.01 -1.18
C SER A 132 8.49 12.01 -2.22
N CYS A 133 7.33 12.56 -1.83
CA CYS A 133 6.15 12.63 -2.69
C CYS A 133 6.38 13.51 -3.94
N GLY A 134 5.68 13.20 -5.04
CA GLY A 134 5.77 13.96 -6.29
C GLY A 134 6.98 13.63 -7.16
N GLY A 135 7.60 12.45 -6.97
CA GLY A 135 8.54 11.87 -7.96
C GLY A 135 9.92 12.54 -8.07
N VAL A 136 10.29 13.46 -7.16
CA VAL A 136 11.60 14.17 -7.19
C VAL A 136 12.64 13.53 -6.25
N GLY A 137 12.39 12.33 -5.72
CA GLY A 137 13.20 11.73 -4.66
C GLY A 137 13.99 10.51 -5.10
N GLY A 138 15.29 10.48 -4.76
CA GLY A 138 16.16 9.31 -4.90
C GLY A 138 15.78 8.12 -4.01
N GLU A 139 16.68 7.15 -3.88
CA GLU A 139 16.39 5.90 -3.17
C GLU A 139 15.87 6.14 -1.74
N PRO A 140 14.77 5.47 -1.34
CA PRO A 140 14.19 5.65 -0.03
C PRO A 140 15.17 5.26 1.08
N ALA A 141 15.48 6.23 1.94
CA ALA A 141 16.34 6.05 3.11
C ALA A 141 15.77 6.89 4.25
N GLY A 142 15.44 6.26 5.37
CA GLY A 142 14.78 6.89 6.52
C GLY A 142 13.30 7.21 6.30
N THR A 143 12.89 7.60 5.10
CA THR A 143 11.48 7.82 4.71
C THR A 143 11.15 7.12 3.39
N VAL A 144 9.89 6.73 3.26
CA VAL A 144 9.30 6.21 2.02
C VAL A 144 8.10 7.06 1.62
N ALA A 145 7.94 7.23 0.31
CA ALA A 145 6.81 7.91 -0.31
C ALA A 145 6.36 7.11 -1.53
N ALA A 146 5.14 6.61 -1.52
CA ALA A 146 4.48 6.04 -2.69
C ALA A 146 3.58 7.10 -3.31
N THR A 147 3.87 7.53 -4.53
CA THR A 147 3.11 8.56 -5.26
C THR A 147 2.31 7.92 -6.38
N LEU A 148 1.01 8.16 -6.41
CA LEU A 148 0.11 7.86 -7.52
C LEU A 148 -0.30 9.16 -8.22
N TRP A 149 0.06 9.29 -9.49
CA TRP A 149 -0.30 10.39 -10.36
C TRP A 149 -1.69 10.17 -10.96
N MET A 150 -2.59 11.13 -10.75
CA MET A 150 -3.93 11.15 -11.34
C MET A 150 -3.91 11.62 -12.78
N GLN A 151 -3.04 12.58 -13.05
CA GLN A 151 -2.76 13.15 -14.35
C GLN A 151 -1.27 13.43 -14.35
N ARG A 152 -0.50 12.86 -15.29
CA ARG A 152 0.92 13.16 -15.46
C ARG A 152 1.13 13.69 -16.87
N ALA A 153 1.70 14.88 -16.99
CA ALA A 153 2.18 15.37 -18.27
C ALA A 153 3.25 14.38 -18.79
N ALA A 154 3.16 14.01 -20.07
CA ALA A 154 4.19 13.19 -20.71
C ALA A 154 5.53 13.93 -20.57
N ARG A 155 6.55 13.21 -20.05
CA ARG A 155 7.94 13.70 -19.99
C ARG A 155 8.55 13.70 -21.38
#